data_AF-G0UPA9-F1
#
_entry.id   AF-G0UPA9-F1
#
_cell.length_a   1.000
_cell.length_b   1.000
_cell.length_c   1.000
_cell.angle_alpha   90.00
_cell.angle_beta   90.00
_cell.angle_gamma   90.00
#
_symmetry.space_group_name_H-M   'P 1'
#
loop_
_entity.id
_entity.type
_entity.pdbx_description
1 polymer ?
#
loop_
_entity_poly.entity_id
_entity_poly.type
_entity_poly.pdbx_seq_one_letter_code
_entity_poly.pdbx_strand_id
1 'polypeptide(L)'
;MSYYVIVVFIFPVDPIKVLHNTEVRVVEALSEDFSDLMRLVRPPTSETKDEENEEDEEAMPILLKVKERRKKVWDTLRAVRACLGTAAGEPIIHGMPYPVLDQQELVPVLRRLAASVDIVLLGLLHTHRPRPGGMDGNIQQVFERIQPIVQNIDRYCMYVMQDFVDAVHKPTVWSYDGAARNFSVLRQLAMKLREAFKSAYEDIITGLRENAEQIKRGKFMQKRLDESIEHDGETSMMECVRVTSPYGRSLSIEEMLDCEELTAPRNASFLLAPEDLTINHDMNMSIAVLVGIDLFCTQVKKTMRAASQLNAFERSRRHC
;
A
#
# COMPACT_ATOMS: atom_id res chain seq x y z
N MET A 1 -23.69 10.34 31.73
CA MET A 1 -23.55 11.81 31.77
C MET A 1 -22.51 12.28 32.78
N SER A 2 -22.55 11.82 34.04
CA SER A 2 -21.56 12.16 35.09
C SER A 2 -20.11 11.81 34.73
N TYR A 3 -19.86 10.67 34.06
CA TYR A 3 -18.51 10.33 33.57
C TYR A 3 -17.95 11.33 32.55
N TYR A 4 -18.80 11.83 31.64
CA TYR A 4 -18.40 12.81 30.62
C TYR A 4 -18.05 14.17 31.26
N VAL A 5 -18.81 14.58 32.27
CA VAL A 5 -18.54 15.80 33.05
C VAL A 5 -17.24 15.67 33.85
N ILE A 6 -16.99 14.50 34.46
CA ILE A 6 -15.73 14.21 35.16
C ILE A 6 -14.54 14.27 34.19
N VAL A 7 -14.63 13.62 33.04
CA VAL A 7 -13.54 13.62 32.06
C VAL A 7 -13.29 15.01 31.49
N VAL A 8 -14.31 15.81 31.21
CA VAL A 8 -14.13 17.15 30.60
C VAL A 8 -13.65 18.20 31.61
N PHE A 9 -14.16 18.17 32.85
CA PHE A 9 -13.87 19.23 33.84
C PHE A 9 -12.82 18.86 34.89
N ILE A 10 -12.60 17.56 35.16
CA ILE A 10 -11.61 17.10 36.16
C ILE A 10 -10.30 16.68 35.49
N PHE A 11 -10.35 16.18 34.25
CA PHE A 11 -9.17 15.81 33.45
C PHE A 11 -9.21 16.48 32.08
N PRO A 12 -8.96 17.79 31.98
CA PRO A 12 -9.10 18.52 30.72
C PRO A 12 -8.39 17.76 29.60
N VAL A 13 -9.18 17.31 28.63
CA VAL A 13 -8.70 16.55 27.49
C VAL A 13 -7.89 17.52 26.64
N ASP A 14 -6.56 17.38 26.63
CA ASP A 14 -5.64 18.16 25.77
C ASP A 14 -5.92 17.82 24.29
N PRO A 15 -6.58 18.71 23.53
CA PRO A 15 -6.91 18.49 22.12
C PRO A 15 -5.69 18.22 21.24
N ILE A 16 -4.56 18.89 21.49
CA ILE A 16 -3.30 18.65 20.79
C ILE A 16 -2.82 17.20 21.02
N LYS A 17 -2.88 16.71 22.26
CA LYS A 17 -2.53 15.32 22.60
C LYS A 17 -3.47 14.32 21.94
N VAL A 18 -4.77 14.62 21.86
CA VAL A 18 -5.74 13.77 21.15
C VAL A 18 -5.41 13.69 19.66
N LEU A 19 -5.08 14.82 19.03
CA LEU A 19 -4.66 14.88 17.64
C LEU A 19 -3.40 14.05 17.40
N HIS A 20 -2.34 14.28 18.17
CA HIS A 20 -1.09 13.53 18.06
C HIS A 20 -1.26 12.03 18.25
N ASN A 21 -2.09 11.60 19.21
CA ASN A 21 -2.40 10.19 19.37
C ASN A 21 -3.17 9.62 18.16
N THR A 22 -4.01 10.43 17.51
CA THR A 22 -4.74 10.03 16.31
C THR A 22 -3.80 9.93 15.10
N GLU A 23 -2.88 10.88 14.94
CA GLU A 23 -1.83 10.86 13.90
C GLU A 23 -0.91 9.66 14.05
N VAL A 24 -0.40 9.41 15.26
CA VAL A 24 0.45 8.26 15.57
C VAL A 24 -0.28 6.95 15.25
N ARG A 25 -1.55 6.80 15.67
CA ARG A 25 -2.34 5.60 15.34
C ARG A 25 -2.47 5.37 13.84
N VAL A 26 -2.62 6.44 13.04
CA VAL A 26 -2.67 6.32 11.58
C VAL A 26 -1.31 5.88 11.04
N VAL A 27 -0.22 6.49 11.50
CA VAL A 27 1.14 6.18 11.05
C VAL A 27 1.53 4.74 11.41
N GLU A 28 1.23 4.29 12.63
CA GLU A 28 1.45 2.91 13.08
C GLU A 28 0.65 1.92 12.23
N ALA A 29 -0.64 2.16 12.04
CA ALA A 29 -1.48 1.27 11.23
C ALA A 29 -1.04 1.22 9.75
N LEU A 30 -0.60 2.34 9.18
CA LEU A 30 -0.05 2.38 7.83
C LEU A 30 1.30 1.66 7.74
N SER A 31 2.14 1.75 8.77
CA SER A 31 3.40 1.03 8.84
C SER A 31 3.19 -0.48 8.96
N GLU A 32 2.24 -0.92 9.78
CA GLU A 32 1.87 -2.33 9.94
C GLU A 32 1.30 -2.89 8.63
N ASP A 33 0.28 -2.22 8.05
CA ASP A 33 -0.31 -2.64 6.78
C ASP A 33 0.74 -2.68 5.66
N PHE A 34 1.61 -1.67 5.56
CA PHE A 34 2.67 -1.66 4.55
C PHE A 34 3.67 -2.81 4.75
N SER A 35 4.12 -3.09 5.99
CA SER A 35 5.05 -4.18 6.26
C SER A 35 4.44 -5.55 5.93
N ASP A 36 3.18 -5.78 6.30
CA ASP A 36 2.45 -7.00 5.94
C ASP A 36 2.42 -7.19 4.42
N LEU A 37 2.18 -6.12 3.64
CA LEU A 37 2.21 -6.19 2.18
C LEU A 37 3.62 -6.42 1.63
N MET A 38 4.67 -5.80 2.19
CA MET A 38 6.04 -5.96 1.71
C MET A 38 6.55 -7.39 1.85
N ARG A 39 6.13 -8.11 2.90
CA ARG A 39 6.42 -9.55 3.07
C ARG A 39 5.82 -10.41 1.96
N LEU A 40 4.74 -9.93 1.34
CA LEU A 40 4.00 -10.63 0.28
C LEU A 40 4.43 -10.20 -1.14
N VAL A 41 5.41 -9.31 -1.28
CA VAL A 41 6.03 -8.99 -2.57
C VAL A 41 7.01 -10.13 -2.93
N ARG A 42 6.43 -11.27 -3.25
CA ARG A 42 7.07 -12.51 -3.68
C ARG A 42 6.20 -13.18 -4.74
N PRO A 43 6.77 -13.97 -5.65
CA PRO A 43 5.95 -14.76 -6.58
C PRO A 43 4.99 -15.68 -5.79
N PRO A 44 3.75 -15.89 -6.28
CA PRO A 44 2.86 -16.87 -5.68
C PRO A 44 3.50 -18.25 -5.83
N THR A 45 3.60 -18.99 -4.72
CA THR A 45 4.08 -20.37 -4.72
C THR A 45 3.08 -21.24 -5.48
N SER A 46 3.55 -21.96 -6.49
CA SER A 46 2.71 -22.93 -7.20
C SER A 46 2.29 -24.07 -6.26
N GLU A 47 1.11 -24.64 -6.49
CA GLU A 47 0.49 -25.73 -5.73
C GLU A 47 1.29 -27.06 -5.67
N THR A 48 2.55 -27.08 -6.09
CA THR A 48 3.49 -28.14 -5.72
C THR A 48 3.77 -28.02 -4.23
N LYS A 49 2.90 -28.65 -3.45
CA LYS A 49 3.10 -29.00 -2.05
C LYS A 49 4.37 -29.83 -1.93
N ASP A 50 5.52 -29.16 -1.85
CA ASP A 50 6.65 -29.74 -1.15
C ASP A 50 6.25 -29.69 0.32
N GLU A 51 5.89 -30.86 0.86
CA GLU A 51 5.36 -31.09 2.21
C GLU A 51 6.34 -30.69 3.35
N GLU A 52 7.43 -29.98 3.06
CA GLU A 52 8.51 -29.68 4.00
C GLU A 52 8.56 -28.21 4.46
N ASN A 53 7.78 -27.29 3.89
CA ASN A 53 7.73 -25.89 4.34
C ASN A 53 6.41 -25.55 5.03
N GLU A 54 6.22 -26.02 6.27
CA GLU A 54 5.07 -25.73 7.15
C GLU A 54 4.93 -24.23 7.55
N GLU A 55 5.85 -23.35 7.15
CA GLU A 55 5.88 -21.94 7.56
C GLU A 55 5.44 -20.94 6.48
N ASP A 56 5.09 -21.38 5.28
CA ASP A 56 4.57 -20.46 4.26
C ASP A 56 3.11 -20.10 4.56
N GLU A 57 2.90 -19.07 5.40
CA GLU A 57 1.60 -18.45 5.56
C GLU A 57 1.02 -18.11 4.17
N GLU A 58 -0.17 -18.65 3.88
CA GLU A 58 -0.89 -18.36 2.64
C GLU A 58 -1.03 -16.83 2.49
N ALA A 59 -0.58 -16.29 1.36
CA ALA A 59 -0.57 -14.84 1.15
C ALA A 59 -1.99 -14.23 1.15
N MET A 60 -2.98 -14.97 0.65
CA MET A 60 -4.36 -14.50 0.49
C MET A 60 -5.06 -14.13 1.80
N PRO A 61 -5.08 -14.97 2.87
CA PRO A 61 -5.70 -14.59 4.13
C PRO A 61 -5.07 -13.34 4.77
N ILE A 62 -3.76 -13.12 4.62
CA ILE A 62 -3.11 -11.90 5.10
C ILE A 62 -3.61 -10.69 4.31
N LEU A 63 -3.68 -10.77 2.98
CA LEU A 63 -4.18 -9.68 2.13
C LEU A 63 -5.63 -9.31 2.47
N LEU A 64 -6.48 -10.31 2.74
CA LEU A 64 -7.87 -10.08 3.15
C LEU A 64 -7.96 -9.42 4.54
N LYS A 65 -7.12 -9.82 5.50
CA LYS A 65 -7.02 -9.16 6.81
C LYS A 65 -6.61 -7.69 6.66
N VAL A 66 -5.58 -7.41 5.86
CA VAL A 66 -5.15 -6.03 5.57
C VAL A 66 -6.32 -5.24 4.98
N LYS A 67 -7.03 -5.78 3.98
CA LYS A 67 -8.21 -5.17 3.36
C LYS A 67 -9.30 -4.80 4.36
N GLU A 68 -9.59 -5.68 5.33
CA GLU A 68 -10.57 -5.42 6.38
C GLU A 68 -10.15 -4.28 7.32
N ARG A 69 -8.85 -4.21 7.67
CA ARG A 69 -8.32 -3.13 8.53
C ARG A 69 -8.37 -1.75 7.86
N ARG A 70 -8.33 -1.68 6.51
CA ARG A 70 -8.28 -0.41 5.76
C ARG A 70 -9.41 0.55 6.09
N LYS A 71 -10.65 0.06 6.25
CA LYS A 71 -11.81 0.91 6.59
C LYS A 71 -11.56 1.72 7.87
N LYS A 72 -11.03 1.05 8.90
CA LYS A 72 -10.68 1.69 10.18
C LYS A 72 -9.55 2.70 10.05
N VAL A 73 -8.55 2.45 9.20
CA VAL A 73 -7.47 3.41 8.93
C VAL A 73 -8.03 4.69 8.30
N TRP A 74 -8.90 4.55 7.30
CA TRP A 74 -9.57 5.67 6.64
C TRP A 74 -10.49 6.45 7.60
N ASP A 75 -11.25 5.76 8.45
CA ASP A 75 -12.07 6.39 9.49
C ASP A 75 -11.21 7.20 10.46
N THR A 76 -10.09 6.64 10.92
CA THR A 76 -9.15 7.31 11.82
C THR A 76 -8.50 8.53 11.15
N LEU A 77 -8.15 8.42 9.86
CA LEU A 77 -7.61 9.53 9.08
C LEU A 77 -8.62 10.67 8.92
N ARG A 78 -9.91 10.36 8.70
CA ARG A 78 -10.97 11.39 8.70
C ARG A 78 -11.06 12.11 10.05
N ALA A 79 -10.85 11.39 11.15
CA ALA A 79 -10.82 11.97 12.49
C ALA A 79 -9.63 12.93 12.70
N VAL A 80 -8.45 12.69 12.11
CA VAL A 80 -7.29 13.61 12.19
C VAL A 80 -7.68 15.02 11.76
N ARG A 81 -8.41 15.16 10.64
CA ARG A 81 -8.85 16.48 10.15
C ARG A 81 -9.79 17.18 11.14
N ALA A 82 -10.70 16.44 11.76
CA ALA A 82 -11.61 16.99 12.77
C ALA A 82 -10.84 17.43 14.02
N CYS A 83 -9.91 16.60 14.49
CA CYS A 83 -9.05 16.91 15.63
C CYS A 83 -8.14 18.12 15.39
N LEU A 84 -7.65 18.32 14.16
CA LEU A 84 -6.83 19.46 13.79
C LEU A 84 -7.56 20.80 13.94
N GLY A 85 -8.85 20.84 13.58
CA GLY A 85 -9.67 22.04 13.79
C GLY A 85 -9.79 22.42 15.26
N THR A 86 -9.95 21.42 16.14
CA THR A 86 -10.04 21.63 17.59
C THR A 86 -8.69 22.04 18.19
N ALA A 87 -7.59 21.37 17.82
CA ALA A 87 -6.25 21.67 18.31
C ALA A 87 -5.76 23.06 17.87
N ALA A 88 -6.10 23.50 16.66
CA ALA A 88 -5.74 24.83 16.16
C ALA A 88 -6.39 25.98 16.96
N GLY A 89 -7.52 25.73 17.62
CA GLY A 89 -8.21 26.70 18.46
C GLY A 89 -7.77 26.69 19.93
N GLU A 90 -6.86 25.80 20.31
CA GLU A 90 -6.41 25.67 21.70
C GLU A 90 -5.48 26.83 22.09
N PRO A 91 -5.77 27.55 23.20
CA PRO A 91 -4.89 28.59 23.68
C PRO A 91 -3.61 27.97 24.27
N ILE A 92 -2.47 28.32 23.71
CA ILE A 92 -1.17 27.79 24.15
C ILE A 92 -0.59 28.70 25.24
N ILE A 93 -0.46 28.15 26.44
CA ILE A 93 0.02 28.88 27.63
C ILE A 93 1.55 28.99 27.64
N HIS A 94 2.25 27.97 27.13
CA HIS A 94 3.72 27.90 27.14
C HIS A 94 4.27 27.34 25.82
N GLY A 95 5.47 27.77 25.44
CA GLY A 95 6.14 27.33 24.22
C GLY A 95 5.77 28.13 22.97
N MET A 96 6.08 27.56 21.81
CA MET A 96 5.79 28.15 20.50
C MET A 96 4.32 27.95 20.12
N PRO A 97 3.76 28.81 19.24
CA PRO A 97 2.43 28.58 18.68
C PRO A 97 2.35 27.24 17.95
N TYR A 98 1.18 26.61 18.00
CA TYR A 98 0.93 25.31 17.35
C TYR A 98 1.12 25.47 15.83
N PRO A 99 1.88 24.59 15.17
CA PRO A 99 2.24 24.75 13.76
C PRO A 99 1.09 24.34 12.82
N VAL A 100 -0.04 25.06 12.87
CA VAL A 100 -1.29 24.72 12.16
C VAL A 100 -1.07 24.49 10.66
N LEU A 101 -0.31 25.37 9.99
CA LEU A 101 -0.09 25.28 8.54
C LEU A 101 0.65 24.00 8.16
N ASP A 102 1.69 23.65 8.90
CA ASP A 102 2.47 22.45 8.65
C ASP A 102 1.68 21.17 8.93
N GLN A 103 0.79 21.22 9.92
CA GLN A 103 -0.11 20.10 10.26
C GLN A 103 -1.23 19.93 9.24
N GLN A 104 -1.70 21.04 8.63
CA GLN A 104 -2.61 20.97 7.49
C GLN A 104 -1.95 20.29 6.28
N GLU A 105 -0.64 20.43 6.08
CA GLU A 105 0.09 19.71 5.03
C GLU A 105 0.25 18.21 5.33
N LEU A 106 0.23 17.79 6.60
CA LEU A 106 0.38 16.39 7.00
C LEU A 106 -0.85 15.54 6.61
N VAL A 107 -2.06 16.06 6.76
CA VAL A 107 -3.30 15.33 6.41
C VAL A 107 -3.31 14.78 4.97
N PRO A 108 -3.04 15.58 3.91
CA PRO A 108 -2.95 15.05 2.55
C PRO A 108 -1.73 14.14 2.33
N VAL A 109 -0.67 14.22 3.16
CA VAL A 109 0.43 13.25 3.13
C VAL A 109 -0.04 11.89 3.65
N LEU A 110 -0.70 11.85 4.81
CA LEU A 110 -1.26 10.63 5.38
C LEU A 110 -2.31 9.98 4.46
N ARG A 111 -3.16 10.79 3.81
CA ARG A 111 -4.11 10.31 2.79
C ARG A 111 -3.39 9.64 1.61
N ARG A 112 -2.30 10.23 1.12
CA ARG A 112 -1.54 9.65 0.02
C ARG A 112 -0.77 8.40 0.43
N LEU A 113 -0.26 8.33 1.66
CA LEU A 113 0.30 7.10 2.23
C LEU A 113 -0.75 5.98 2.27
N ALA A 114 -1.95 6.28 2.77
CA ALA A 114 -3.06 5.34 2.78
C ALA A 114 -3.41 4.85 1.36
N ALA A 115 -3.56 5.76 0.41
CA ALA A 115 -3.83 5.41 -0.98
C ALA A 115 -2.70 4.56 -1.61
N SER A 116 -1.43 4.82 -1.29
CA SER A 116 -0.34 3.97 -1.79
C SER A 116 -0.38 2.55 -1.23
N VAL A 117 -0.76 2.37 0.04
CA VAL A 117 -1.01 1.03 0.62
C VAL A 117 -2.15 0.34 -0.13
N ASP A 118 -3.23 1.06 -0.43
CA ASP A 118 -4.37 0.50 -1.17
C ASP A 118 -3.98 0.05 -2.59
N ILE A 119 -3.11 0.80 -3.27
CA ILE A 119 -2.57 0.42 -4.59
C ILE A 119 -1.74 -0.87 -4.50
N VAL A 120 -0.85 -0.97 -3.51
CA VAL A 120 -0.03 -2.18 -3.30
C VAL A 120 -0.92 -3.38 -2.98
N LEU A 121 -1.87 -3.22 -2.05
CA LEU A 121 -2.83 -4.24 -1.67
C LEU A 121 -3.62 -4.73 -2.87
N LEU A 122 -4.12 -3.81 -3.70
CA LEU A 122 -4.89 -4.14 -4.90
C LEU A 122 -4.04 -4.96 -5.88
N GLY A 123 -2.81 -4.53 -6.15
CA GLY A 123 -1.88 -5.25 -7.02
C GLY A 123 -1.62 -6.67 -6.49
N LEU A 124 -1.31 -6.81 -5.20
CA LEU A 124 -1.03 -8.11 -4.59
C LEU A 124 -2.24 -9.04 -4.53
N LEU A 125 -3.45 -8.52 -4.28
CA LEU A 125 -4.69 -9.31 -4.31
C LEU A 125 -4.92 -9.97 -5.68
N HIS A 126 -4.51 -9.29 -6.76
CA HIS A 126 -4.63 -9.84 -8.11
C HIS A 126 -3.49 -10.79 -8.43
N THR A 127 -2.25 -10.42 -8.09
CA THR A 127 -1.06 -11.25 -8.33
C THR A 127 -1.13 -12.60 -7.62
N HIS A 128 -1.63 -12.62 -6.38
CA HIS A 128 -1.77 -13.83 -5.55
C HIS A 128 -3.11 -14.55 -5.73
N ARG A 129 -3.97 -14.11 -6.67
CA ARG A 129 -5.23 -14.78 -6.93
C ARG A 129 -4.98 -16.16 -7.56
N PRO A 130 -5.62 -17.23 -7.07
CA PRO A 130 -5.52 -18.55 -7.70
C PRO A 130 -6.02 -18.49 -9.15
N ARG A 131 -5.26 -19.07 -10.09
CA ARG A 131 -5.60 -19.12 -11.51
C ARG A 131 -4.98 -20.31 -12.23
N PRO A 132 -5.64 -20.84 -13.27
CA PRO A 132 -5.07 -21.90 -14.11
C PRO A 132 -3.83 -21.38 -14.86
N GLY A 133 -2.69 -22.04 -14.68
CA GLY A 133 -1.41 -21.69 -15.33
C GLY A 133 -0.45 -20.82 -14.50
N GLY A 134 -0.89 -20.32 -13.33
CA GLY A 134 -0.02 -19.54 -12.44
C GLY A 134 0.39 -18.17 -13.01
N MET A 135 1.37 -17.54 -12.36
CA MET A 135 1.95 -16.27 -12.81
C MET A 135 2.98 -16.47 -13.92
N ASP A 136 3.01 -15.55 -14.88
CA ASP A 136 4.03 -15.56 -15.95
C ASP A 136 5.45 -15.62 -15.35
N GLY A 137 6.27 -16.52 -15.88
CA GLY A 137 7.62 -16.79 -15.36
C GLY A 137 8.56 -15.58 -15.44
N ASN A 138 8.38 -14.67 -16.41
CA ASN A 138 9.20 -13.46 -16.45
C ASN A 138 8.79 -12.47 -15.35
N ILE A 139 7.50 -12.39 -15.04
CA ILE A 139 6.99 -11.57 -13.93
C ILE A 139 7.42 -12.17 -12.59
N GLN A 140 7.48 -13.50 -12.46
CA GLN A 140 8.05 -14.18 -11.28
C GLN A 140 9.49 -13.73 -11.03
N GLN A 141 10.33 -13.76 -12.06
CA GLN A 141 11.71 -13.29 -11.97
C GLN A 141 11.81 -11.81 -11.58
N VAL A 142 10.88 -10.96 -12.02
CA VAL A 142 10.82 -9.56 -11.57
C VAL A 142 10.64 -9.50 -10.05
N PHE A 143 9.63 -10.22 -9.52
CA PHE A 143 9.36 -10.24 -8.08
C PHE A 143 10.56 -10.78 -7.28
N GLU A 144 11.17 -11.87 -7.72
CA GLU A 144 12.38 -12.43 -7.09
C GLU A 144 13.55 -11.43 -7.07
N ARG A 145 13.77 -10.73 -8.19
CA ARG A 145 14.86 -9.75 -8.31
C ARG A 145 14.67 -8.52 -7.41
N ILE A 146 13.43 -8.06 -7.24
CA ILE A 146 13.14 -6.88 -6.41
C ILE A 146 12.97 -7.20 -4.92
N GLN A 147 12.61 -8.44 -4.57
CA GLN A 147 12.33 -8.88 -3.20
C GLN A 147 13.38 -8.42 -2.16
N PRO A 148 14.70 -8.62 -2.36
CA PRO A 148 15.68 -8.18 -1.37
C PRO A 148 15.72 -6.66 -1.21
N ILE A 149 15.41 -5.89 -2.25
CA ILE A 149 15.32 -4.44 -2.17
C ILE A 149 14.08 -4.05 -1.37
N VAL A 150 12.95 -4.69 -1.65
CA VAL A 150 11.67 -4.44 -0.98
C VAL A 150 11.73 -4.75 0.51
N GLN A 151 12.38 -5.84 0.93
CA GLN A 151 12.61 -6.15 2.35
C GLN A 151 13.44 -5.08 3.07
N ASN A 152 14.44 -4.52 2.38
CA ASN A 152 15.21 -3.41 2.94
C ASN A 152 14.38 -2.12 3.00
N ILE A 153 13.53 -1.86 2.00
CA ILE A 153 12.59 -0.74 2.01
C ILE A 153 11.64 -0.85 3.21
N ASP A 154 11.04 -2.02 3.44
CA ASP A 154 10.17 -2.27 4.60
C ASP A 154 10.85 -1.88 5.92
N ARG A 155 12.06 -2.41 6.13
CA ARG A 155 12.86 -2.11 7.33
C ARG A 155 13.08 -0.61 7.55
N TYR A 156 13.48 0.12 6.51
CA TYR A 156 13.73 1.56 6.63
C TYR A 156 12.47 2.40 6.66
N CYS A 157 11.37 1.96 6.02
CA CYS A 157 10.05 2.56 6.17
C CYS A 157 9.60 2.49 7.63
N MET A 158 9.73 1.33 8.29
CA MET A 158 9.42 1.18 9.71
C MET A 158 10.26 2.14 10.57
N TYR A 159 11.56 2.28 10.31
CA TYR A 159 12.39 3.24 11.03
C TYR A 159 11.94 4.69 10.86
N VAL A 160 11.60 5.12 9.65
CA VAL A 160 11.15 6.51 9.41
C VAL A 160 9.76 6.77 9.99
N MET A 161 8.85 5.79 9.95
CA MET A 161 7.55 5.91 10.63
C MET A 161 7.72 5.95 12.15
N GLN A 162 8.62 5.14 12.70
CA GLN A 162 8.98 5.20 14.12
C GLN A 162 9.62 6.55 14.49
N ASP A 163 10.45 7.13 13.62
CA ASP A 163 11.01 8.47 13.83
C ASP A 163 9.89 9.53 13.94
N PHE A 164 8.80 9.40 13.18
CA PHE A 164 7.63 10.27 13.34
C PHE A 164 6.97 10.09 14.71
N VAL A 165 6.75 8.84 15.14
CA VAL A 165 6.17 8.53 16.46
C VAL A 165 7.03 9.08 17.59
N ASP A 166 8.35 8.85 17.53
CA ASP A 166 9.29 9.30 18.55
C ASP A 166 9.44 10.82 18.56
N ALA A 167 9.35 11.49 17.41
CA ALA A 167 9.36 12.95 17.34
C ALA A 167 8.23 13.59 18.16
N VAL A 168 7.07 12.93 18.21
CA VAL A 168 5.85 13.38 18.89
C VAL A 168 5.82 12.91 20.35
N HIS A 169 6.04 11.62 20.62
CA HIS A 169 5.92 11.05 21.97
C HIS A 169 7.18 11.17 22.82
N LYS A 170 8.37 11.07 22.21
CA LYS A 170 9.68 11.11 22.88
C LYS A 170 10.56 12.25 22.36
N PRO A 171 10.07 13.51 22.39
CA PRO A 171 10.70 14.60 21.68
C PRO A 171 12.13 14.90 22.14
N THR A 172 12.47 14.66 23.40
CA THR A 172 13.83 14.87 23.96
C THR A 172 14.85 13.84 23.49
N VAL A 173 14.40 12.63 23.12
CA VAL A 173 15.26 11.52 22.67
C VAL A 173 15.42 11.54 21.15
N TRP A 174 14.36 11.94 20.44
CA TRP A 174 14.38 12.00 18.98
C TRP A 174 15.47 12.96 18.45
N SER A 175 16.12 12.58 17.35
CA SER A 175 17.15 13.39 16.71
C SER A 175 16.90 13.50 15.21
N TYR A 176 17.01 14.73 14.70
CA TYR A 176 16.88 15.00 13.27
C TYR A 176 17.96 14.26 12.46
N ASP A 177 19.20 14.21 12.96
CA ASP A 177 20.30 13.53 12.27
C ASP A 177 20.09 12.02 12.14
N GLY A 178 19.47 11.38 13.14
CA GLY A 178 19.08 9.97 13.06
C GLY A 178 18.02 9.74 11.99
N ALA A 179 16.94 10.52 12.05
CA ALA A 179 15.85 10.44 11.09
C ALA A 179 16.32 10.73 9.65
N ALA A 180 17.21 11.72 9.46
CA ALA A 180 17.80 12.06 8.18
C ALA A 180 18.65 10.93 7.59
N ARG A 181 19.38 10.17 8.43
CA ARG A 181 20.10 8.98 7.99
C ARG A 181 19.16 7.87 7.52
N ASN A 182 18.16 7.54 8.33
CA ASN A 182 17.16 6.51 7.98
C ASN A 182 16.48 6.83 6.65
N PHE A 183 16.06 8.09 6.46
CA PHE A 183 15.47 8.54 5.22
C PHE A 183 16.42 8.55 4.03
N SER A 184 17.67 8.94 4.23
CA SER A 184 18.68 8.93 3.15
C SER A 184 18.90 7.52 2.60
N VAL A 185 18.91 6.51 3.47
CA VAL A 185 19.00 5.11 3.05
C VAL A 185 17.73 4.67 2.34
N LEU A 186 16.54 4.99 2.89
CA LEU A 186 15.26 4.70 2.24
C LEU A 186 15.20 5.27 0.81
N ARG A 187 15.65 6.51 0.63
CA ARG A 187 15.71 7.15 -0.68
C ARG A 187 16.63 6.41 -1.65
N GLN A 188 17.80 5.95 -1.19
CA GLN A 188 18.71 5.16 -2.03
C GLN A 188 18.08 3.83 -2.44
N LEU A 189 17.39 3.17 -1.52
CA LEU A 189 16.69 1.92 -1.80
C LEU A 189 15.54 2.11 -2.81
N ALA A 190 14.76 3.19 -2.69
CA ALA A 190 13.71 3.53 -3.65
C ALA A 190 14.28 3.78 -5.06
N MET A 191 15.44 4.43 -5.18
CA MET A 191 16.12 4.59 -6.47
C MET A 191 16.58 3.24 -7.04
N LYS A 192 17.18 2.39 -6.22
CA LYS A 192 17.58 1.02 -6.62
C LYS A 192 16.40 0.18 -7.06
N LEU A 193 15.25 0.31 -6.40
CA LEU A 193 14.01 -0.38 -6.79
C LEU A 193 13.57 0.03 -8.20
N ARG A 194 13.55 1.33 -8.49
CA ARG A 194 13.20 1.85 -9.83
C ARG A 194 14.17 1.36 -10.90
N GLU A 195 15.47 1.35 -10.61
CA GLU A 195 16.50 0.86 -11.53
C GLU A 195 16.35 -0.64 -11.80
N ALA A 196 16.19 -1.45 -10.75
CA ALA A 196 15.99 -2.89 -10.86
C ALA A 196 14.72 -3.21 -11.65
N PHE A 197 13.64 -2.49 -11.39
CA PHE A 197 12.39 -2.63 -12.11
C PHE A 197 12.51 -2.27 -13.59
N LYS A 198 13.09 -1.10 -13.89
CA LYS A 198 13.29 -0.64 -15.27
C LYS A 198 14.09 -1.66 -16.07
N SER A 199 15.20 -2.16 -15.51
CA SER A 199 16.02 -3.18 -16.16
C SER A 199 15.21 -4.46 -16.42
N ALA A 200 14.51 -4.98 -15.42
CA ALA A 200 13.75 -6.22 -15.58
C ALA A 200 12.63 -6.11 -16.64
N TYR A 201 11.99 -4.93 -16.74
CA TYR A 201 10.97 -4.68 -17.77
C TYR A 201 11.54 -4.47 -19.16
N GLU A 202 12.70 -3.82 -19.28
CA GLU A 202 13.42 -3.73 -20.55
C GLU A 202 13.81 -5.13 -21.07
N ASP A 203 14.22 -6.03 -20.17
CA ASP A 203 14.53 -7.43 -20.49
C ASP A 203 13.26 -8.16 -21.00
N ILE A 204 12.13 -8.03 -20.32
CA ILE A 204 10.83 -8.60 -20.73
C ILE A 204 10.39 -8.08 -22.10
N ILE A 205 10.40 -6.76 -22.30
CA ILE A 205 9.97 -6.14 -23.56
C ILE A 205 10.88 -6.58 -24.71
N THR A 206 12.18 -6.70 -24.47
CA THR A 206 13.14 -7.17 -25.48
C THR A 206 12.86 -8.62 -25.85
N GLY A 207 12.67 -9.51 -24.87
CA GLY A 207 12.27 -10.90 -25.12
C GLY A 207 10.94 -11.03 -25.88
N LEU A 208 9.93 -10.22 -25.52
CA LEU A 208 8.66 -10.18 -26.25
C LEU A 208 8.84 -9.73 -27.71
N ARG A 209 9.70 -8.74 -27.96
CA ARG A 209 10.00 -8.28 -29.34
C ARG A 209 10.74 -9.35 -30.14
N GLU A 210 11.71 -10.04 -29.54
CA GLU A 210 12.43 -11.13 -30.19
C GLU A 210 11.49 -12.29 -30.53
N ASN A 211 10.62 -12.68 -29.61
CA ASN A 211 9.60 -13.71 -29.86
C ASN A 211 8.64 -13.29 -30.98
N ALA A 212 8.17 -12.04 -30.98
CA ALA A 212 7.33 -11.51 -32.04
C ALA A 212 8.03 -11.51 -33.42
N GLU A 213 9.32 -11.16 -33.46
CA GLU A 213 10.14 -11.23 -34.67
C GLU A 213 10.35 -12.67 -35.16
N GLN A 214 10.51 -13.64 -34.24
CA GLN A 214 10.60 -15.07 -34.59
C GLN A 214 9.28 -15.61 -35.15
N ILE A 215 8.14 -15.19 -34.59
CA ILE A 215 6.79 -15.51 -35.09
C ILE A 215 6.60 -14.93 -36.50
N LYS A 216 6.94 -13.65 -36.72
CA LYS A 216 6.87 -13.01 -38.04
C LYS A 216 7.74 -13.70 -39.08
N ARG A 217 8.88 -14.28 -38.67
CA ARG A 217 9.80 -15.02 -39.55
C ARG A 217 9.39 -16.47 -39.80
N GLY A 218 8.21 -16.90 -39.34
CA GLY A 218 7.67 -18.24 -39.58
C GLY A 218 8.46 -19.36 -38.91
N LYS A 219 9.27 -19.06 -37.88
CA LYS A 219 10.13 -20.04 -37.19
C LYS A 219 9.47 -20.71 -35.98
N PHE A 220 8.15 -20.62 -35.84
CA PHE A 220 7.41 -21.36 -34.82
C PHE A 220 7.20 -22.81 -35.28
N MET A 221 8.27 -23.61 -35.24
CA MET A 221 8.16 -25.06 -35.36
C MET A 221 7.42 -25.60 -34.12
N GLN A 222 6.12 -25.81 -34.28
CA GLN A 222 5.47 -27.09 -34.05
C GLN A 222 5.88 -27.81 -32.75
N LYS A 223 5.40 -27.32 -31.60
CA LYS A 223 5.49 -28.08 -30.34
C LYS A 223 4.29 -27.94 -29.38
N ARG A 224 3.13 -27.46 -29.86
CA ARG A 224 1.89 -27.34 -29.06
C ARG A 224 0.59 -27.58 -29.85
N LEU A 225 0.63 -28.48 -30.84
CA LEU A 225 -0.58 -29.08 -31.39
C LEU A 225 -0.44 -30.59 -31.24
N ASP A 226 -0.69 -31.05 -30.02
CA ASP A 226 -1.19 -32.39 -29.73
C ASP A 226 -1.84 -32.27 -28.35
N GLU A 227 -3.08 -31.78 -28.37
CA GLU A 227 -4.15 -32.19 -27.45
C GLU A 227 -5.44 -31.60 -28.02
N SER A 228 -5.96 -32.34 -28.98
CA SER A 228 -7.34 -32.28 -29.45
C SER A 228 -8.28 -32.73 -28.35
N ILE A 229 -9.24 -31.89 -27.97
CA ILE A 229 -10.57 -32.35 -27.54
C ILE A 229 -11.63 -31.45 -28.16
N GLU A 230 -12.45 -32.08 -28.99
CA GLU A 230 -13.70 -31.59 -29.57
C GLU A 230 -14.75 -31.35 -28.47
N HIS A 231 -15.58 -30.30 -28.59
CA HIS A 231 -17.03 -30.50 -28.62
C HIS A 231 -17.81 -29.25 -29.05
N ASP A 232 -18.69 -29.51 -30.02
CA ASP A 232 -20.05 -29.02 -30.28
C ASP A 232 -20.54 -27.66 -29.79
N GLY A 233 -21.19 -26.98 -30.74
CA GLY A 233 -21.88 -25.72 -30.52
C GLY A 233 -23.19 -25.88 -29.76
N GLU A 234 -23.56 -24.81 -29.07
CA GLU A 234 -24.95 -24.44 -28.86
C GLU A 234 -25.06 -22.92 -28.70
N THR A 235 -26.05 -22.39 -29.42
CA THR A 235 -26.57 -21.02 -29.36
C THR A 235 -26.96 -20.63 -27.94
N SER A 236 -26.52 -19.48 -27.43
CA SER A 236 -27.10 -18.92 -26.19
C SER A 236 -27.32 -17.41 -26.28
N MET A 237 -28.49 -17.03 -25.79
CA MET A 237 -29.08 -15.70 -25.83
C MET A 237 -28.30 -14.70 -24.97
N MET A 238 -28.34 -13.45 -25.42
CA MET A 238 -27.82 -12.28 -24.72
C MET A 238 -28.62 -12.05 -23.42
N GLU A 239 -28.15 -12.64 -22.32
CA GLU A 239 -28.67 -12.37 -20.98
C GLU A 239 -27.81 -11.28 -20.31
N CYS A 240 -28.48 -10.24 -19.81
CA CYS A 240 -27.85 -9.10 -19.15
C CYS A 240 -27.08 -9.57 -17.91
N VAL A 241 -25.75 -9.67 -18.01
CA VAL A 241 -24.85 -10.07 -16.92
C VAL A 241 -24.99 -9.07 -15.77
N ARG A 242 -25.72 -9.47 -14.72
CA ARG A 242 -25.54 -8.88 -13.39
C ARG A 242 -24.16 -9.31 -12.90
N VAL A 243 -23.22 -8.37 -12.86
CA VAL A 243 -21.90 -8.57 -12.26
C VAL A 243 -22.06 -8.68 -10.75
N THR A 244 -22.28 -9.90 -10.28
CA THR A 244 -22.11 -10.25 -8.86
C THR A 244 -20.62 -10.29 -8.55
N SER A 245 -20.19 -9.46 -7.59
CA SER A 245 -18.85 -9.51 -7.03
C SER A 245 -18.53 -10.94 -6.56
N PRO A 246 -17.37 -11.52 -6.92
CA PRO A 246 -17.01 -12.89 -6.58
C PRO A 246 -16.77 -13.12 -5.08
N TYR A 247 -16.91 -12.07 -4.24
CA TYR A 247 -16.74 -12.14 -2.79
C TYR A 247 -18.05 -12.09 -1.99
N GLY A 248 -19.20 -12.35 -2.61
CA GLY A 248 -20.45 -12.64 -1.89
C GLY A 248 -21.03 -11.51 -1.03
N ARG A 249 -20.52 -10.27 -1.14
CA ARG A 249 -21.06 -9.10 -0.45
C ARG A 249 -21.52 -8.07 -1.48
N SER A 250 -22.82 -7.80 -1.52
CA SER A 250 -23.37 -6.64 -2.21
C SER A 250 -22.78 -5.38 -1.57
N LEU A 251 -21.93 -4.67 -2.30
CA LEU A 251 -21.44 -3.35 -1.92
C LEU A 251 -22.63 -2.40 -1.87
N SER A 252 -22.77 -1.66 -0.76
CA SER A 252 -23.77 -0.59 -0.70
C SER A 252 -23.32 0.57 -1.59
N ILE A 253 -24.29 1.29 -2.18
CA ILE A 253 -24.04 2.40 -3.11
C ILE A 253 -23.18 3.51 -2.47
N GLU A 254 -23.19 3.63 -1.13
CA GLU A 254 -22.31 4.56 -0.39
C GLU A 254 -20.85 4.11 -0.31
N GLU A 255 -20.56 2.80 -0.34
CA GLU A 255 -19.17 2.29 -0.37
C GLU A 255 -18.53 2.40 -1.76
N MET A 256 -19.33 2.61 -2.82
CA MET A 256 -18.82 2.89 -4.17
C MET A 256 -18.33 4.34 -4.34
N LEU A 257 -18.90 5.30 -3.61
CA LEU A 257 -18.65 6.73 -3.81
C LEU A 257 -17.36 7.23 -3.15
N ASP A 258 -16.86 6.55 -2.11
CA ASP A 258 -15.61 6.94 -1.44
C ASP A 258 -14.33 6.34 -2.08
N CYS A 259 -14.49 5.38 -3.01
CA CYS A 259 -13.39 4.74 -3.76
C CYS A 259 -13.20 5.29 -5.18
N GLU A 260 -13.99 6.27 -5.60
CA GLU A 260 -14.20 6.64 -7.02
C GLU A 260 -12.98 7.20 -7.77
N GLU A 261 -11.86 7.53 -7.11
CA GLU A 261 -10.65 7.94 -7.82
C GLU A 261 -9.72 6.78 -8.22
N LEU A 262 -9.84 5.59 -7.62
CA LEU A 262 -8.94 4.45 -7.91
C LEU A 262 -9.63 3.28 -8.63
N THR A 263 -10.97 3.21 -8.63
CA THR A 263 -11.76 2.14 -9.28
C THR A 263 -12.61 2.62 -10.47
N ALA A 264 -12.36 3.82 -10.99
CA ALA A 264 -13.10 4.38 -12.11
C ALA A 264 -13.15 3.41 -13.33
N PRO A 265 -14.20 3.43 -14.17
CA PRO A 265 -14.45 2.45 -15.25
C PRO A 265 -13.37 2.37 -16.35
N ARG A 266 -12.34 3.22 -16.30
CA ARG A 266 -11.15 3.14 -17.16
C ARG A 266 -10.15 2.05 -16.74
N ASN A 267 -10.38 1.43 -15.58
CA ASN A 267 -9.59 0.34 -14.98
C ASN A 267 -10.30 -1.03 -15.17
N ALA A 268 -10.80 -1.32 -16.39
CA ALA A 268 -11.51 -2.57 -16.69
C ALA A 268 -10.67 -3.85 -16.47
N SER A 269 -9.34 -3.72 -16.40
CA SER A 269 -8.42 -4.82 -16.13
C SER A 269 -8.56 -5.42 -14.73
N PHE A 270 -9.15 -4.72 -13.75
CA PHE A 270 -9.29 -5.18 -12.36
C PHE A 270 -10.59 -5.97 -12.11
N LEU A 271 -11.45 -6.12 -13.12
CA LEU A 271 -12.72 -6.84 -13.04
C LEU A 271 -12.71 -8.15 -13.85
N LEU A 272 -11.55 -8.57 -14.33
CA LEU A 272 -11.41 -9.79 -15.14
C LEU A 272 -11.70 -11.05 -14.31
N ALA A 273 -12.35 -12.02 -14.94
CA ALA A 273 -12.45 -13.36 -14.39
C ALA A 273 -11.04 -13.98 -14.30
N PRO A 274 -10.78 -14.93 -13.36
CA PRO A 274 -9.49 -15.59 -13.24
C PRO A 274 -8.97 -16.20 -14.56
N GLU A 275 -9.91 -16.64 -15.40
CA GLU A 275 -9.67 -17.27 -16.70
C GLU A 275 -9.23 -16.27 -17.78
N ASP A 276 -9.51 -14.98 -17.59
CA ASP A 276 -9.18 -13.89 -18.53
C ASP A 276 -7.89 -13.14 -18.16
N LEU A 277 -7.17 -13.61 -17.13
CA LEU A 277 -5.93 -12.97 -16.68
C LEU A 277 -4.79 -13.23 -17.67
N THR A 278 -4.41 -12.19 -18.41
CA THR A 278 -3.33 -12.24 -19.40
C THR A 278 -1.98 -11.78 -18.82
N ILE A 279 -0.89 -12.03 -19.55
CA ILE A 279 0.45 -11.50 -19.22
C ILE A 279 0.41 -9.96 -19.06
N ASN A 280 -0.38 -9.26 -19.87
CA ASN A 280 -0.57 -7.81 -19.75
C ASN A 280 -1.23 -7.42 -18.41
N HIS A 281 -2.11 -8.26 -17.88
CA HIS A 281 -2.71 -8.03 -16.57
C HIS A 281 -1.65 -8.15 -15.46
N ASP A 282 -0.83 -9.21 -15.48
CA ASP A 282 0.25 -9.40 -14.49
C ASP A 282 1.28 -8.28 -14.52
N MET A 283 1.61 -7.85 -15.73
CA MET A 283 2.47 -6.71 -15.96
C MET A 283 1.86 -5.44 -15.33
N ASN A 284 0.58 -5.17 -15.57
CA ASN A 284 -0.10 -4.02 -14.98
C ASN A 284 -0.18 -4.10 -13.44
N MET A 285 -0.44 -5.29 -12.87
CA MET A 285 -0.51 -5.45 -11.41
C MET A 285 0.86 -5.31 -10.74
N SER A 286 1.91 -5.87 -11.34
CA SER A 286 3.28 -5.70 -10.83
C SER A 286 3.78 -4.26 -10.97
N ILE A 287 3.43 -3.55 -12.06
CA ILE A 287 3.61 -2.08 -12.15
C ILE A 287 2.89 -1.38 -10.99
N ALA A 288 1.63 -1.73 -10.73
CA ALA A 288 0.84 -1.09 -9.67
C ALA A 288 1.48 -1.28 -8.28
N VAL A 289 1.90 -2.50 -7.94
CA VAL A 289 2.62 -2.78 -6.67
C VAL A 289 3.84 -1.86 -6.53
N LEU A 290 4.63 -1.72 -7.59
CA LEU A 290 5.88 -0.97 -7.53
C LEU A 290 5.68 0.54 -7.51
N VAL A 291 4.73 1.05 -8.28
CA VAL A 291 4.30 2.45 -8.21
C VAL A 291 3.75 2.76 -6.83
N GLY A 292 2.98 1.84 -6.23
CA GLY A 292 2.48 1.96 -4.87
C GLY A 292 3.62 2.09 -3.84
N ILE A 293 4.63 1.21 -3.90
CA ILE A 293 5.82 1.26 -3.03
C ILE A 293 6.57 2.59 -3.20
N ASP A 294 6.76 3.03 -4.43
CA ASP A 294 7.49 4.26 -4.73
C ASP A 294 6.76 5.52 -4.23
N LEU A 295 5.43 5.56 -4.43
CA LEU A 295 4.57 6.62 -3.92
C LEU A 295 4.63 6.65 -2.40
N PHE A 296 4.56 5.49 -1.74
CA PHE A 296 4.66 5.38 -0.28
C PHE A 296 5.99 5.98 0.21
N CYS A 297 7.13 5.53 -0.32
CA CYS A 297 8.46 6.04 0.03
C CYS A 297 8.57 7.57 -0.18
N THR A 298 7.98 8.07 -1.26
CA THR A 298 7.97 9.50 -1.57
C THR A 298 7.13 10.31 -0.58
N GLN A 299 6.00 9.78 -0.09
CA GLN A 299 5.20 10.46 0.92
C GLN A 299 5.81 10.36 2.32
N VAL A 300 6.48 9.27 2.65
CA VAL A 300 7.23 9.11 3.91
C VAL A 300 8.28 10.22 4.07
N LYS A 301 8.88 10.71 2.99
CA LYS A 301 9.73 11.91 3.03
C LYS A 301 9.05 13.12 3.67
N LYS A 302 7.77 13.32 3.37
CA LYS A 302 7.03 14.53 3.76
C LYS A 302 6.61 14.45 5.23
N THR A 303 6.47 13.26 5.81
CA THR A 303 6.18 13.09 7.24
C THR A 303 7.36 13.56 8.10
N MET A 304 8.61 13.46 7.62
CA MET A 304 9.78 13.97 8.35
C MET A 304 9.76 15.48 8.61
N ARG A 305 9.26 16.26 7.64
CA ARG A 305 9.16 17.71 7.82
C ARG A 305 8.20 18.04 8.95
N ALA A 306 7.03 17.39 8.93
CA ALA A 306 6.05 17.49 9.99
C ALA A 306 6.61 17.00 11.35
N ALA A 307 7.35 15.88 11.36
CA ALA A 307 7.99 15.35 12.56
C ALA A 307 8.95 16.37 13.21
N SER A 308 9.78 17.04 12.41
CA SER A 308 10.72 18.07 12.90
C SER A 308 9.98 19.26 13.55
N GLN A 309 8.91 19.73 12.92
CA GLN A 309 8.12 20.86 13.42
C GLN A 309 7.32 20.49 14.68
N LEU A 310 6.73 19.30 14.70
CA LEU A 310 6.06 18.75 15.87
C LEU A 310 7.03 18.57 17.04
N ASN A 311 8.22 18.05 16.76
CA ASN A 311 9.25 17.90 17.78
C ASN A 311 9.66 19.24 18.39
N ALA A 312 9.90 20.26 17.55
CA ALA A 312 10.27 21.59 18.01
C ALA A 312 9.16 22.21 18.89
N PHE A 313 7.90 22.06 18.46
CA PHE A 313 6.73 22.47 19.22
C PHE A 313 6.64 21.73 20.58
N GLU A 314 6.69 20.41 20.58
CA GLU A 314 6.62 19.58 21.79
C GLU A 314 7.77 19.86 22.77
N ARG A 315 8.99 20.10 22.28
CA ARG A 315 10.13 20.52 23.11
C ARG A 315 9.88 21.89 23.75
N SER A 316 9.34 22.83 22.98
CA SER A 316 9.08 24.19 23.48
C SER A 316 8.06 24.21 24.62
N ARG A 317 7.09 23.28 24.62
CA ARG A 317 6.10 23.13 25.71
C ARG A 317 6.69 22.52 26.99
N ARG A 318 7.75 21.70 26.89
CA ARG A 318 8.31 20.93 28.02
C ARG A 318 9.49 21.59 28.72
N HIS A 319 10.10 22.60 28.09
CA HIS A 319 11.24 23.35 28.63
C HIS A 319 10.86 24.70 29.26
N CYS A 320 9.57 24.96 29.47
CA CYS A 320 9.05 26.12 30.20
C CYS A 320 8.46 25.68 31.54
#